data_AF-A0A1F7BX03-F1
#
_entry.id   AF-A0A1F7BX03-F1
#
_cell.length_a   1.000
_cell.length_b   1.000
_cell.length_c   1.000
_cell.angle_alpha   90.00
_cell.angle_beta   90.00
_cell.angle_gamma   90.00
#
_symmetry.space_group_name_H-M   'P 1'
#
loop_
_entity.id
_entity.type
_entity.pdbx_description
1 polymer ?
#
loop_
_entity_poly.entity_id
_entity_poly.type
_entity_poly.pdbx_seq_one_letter_code
_entity_poly.pdbx_strand_id
1 'polypeptide(L)'
;MADPTPQGANPPRPGDPVPAGGLEPTQVFSTPPPPPPPLGSQPQGQSAAGGGAPTVQDTSPPPPPVGAAATKEMGYDDEDLKILAEVGNYRFGSISSLLNNDTVVIPAHPETNFDEQKFLSLLRGSISLTRDEKWRIIQAVPKLSQFQIDELQKILEEEKVKFSQLSPKHLKHLQGLERKHSEDWKDLQALYIQQTAKKKEQSQADDIRKQLGLQ
;
A
#
# COMPACT_ATOMS: atom_id res chain seq x y z
N MET A 1 11.14 40.87 -10.55
CA MET A 1 10.01 40.36 -9.73
C MET A 1 9.96 38.87 -9.98
N ALA A 2 10.44 38.07 -9.02
CA ALA A 2 10.51 36.61 -9.14
C ALA A 2 9.54 36.01 -8.12
N ASP A 3 8.61 35.22 -8.64
CA ASP A 3 7.59 34.49 -7.88
C ASP A 3 8.24 33.28 -7.17
N PRO A 4 7.98 33.03 -5.88
CA PRO A 4 8.51 31.87 -5.18
C PRO A 4 7.64 30.63 -5.45
N THR A 5 8.25 29.60 -6.04
CA THR A 5 7.70 28.22 -6.11
C THR A 5 7.34 27.69 -4.72
N PRO A 6 6.15 27.09 -4.53
CA PRO A 6 5.77 26.48 -3.25
C PRO A 6 6.60 25.21 -3.01
N GLN A 7 7.28 25.20 -1.85
CA GLN A 7 8.03 24.09 -1.32
C GLN A 7 7.13 22.86 -1.16
N GLY A 8 7.60 21.71 -1.67
CA GLY A 8 6.94 20.42 -1.50
C GLY A 8 6.72 20.12 -0.01
N ALA A 9 5.46 19.88 0.35
CA ALA A 9 5.08 19.52 1.70
C ALA A 9 5.78 18.21 2.10
N ASN A 10 6.42 18.22 3.27
CA ASN A 10 6.98 17.02 3.88
C ASN A 10 5.91 15.93 4.02
N PRO A 11 6.28 14.63 3.90
CA PRO A 11 5.34 13.55 4.14
C PRO A 11 4.79 13.62 5.58
N PRO A 12 3.47 13.46 5.77
CA PRO A 12 2.84 13.52 7.09
C PRO A 12 3.37 12.42 8.00
N ARG A 13 3.53 12.76 9.28
CA ARG A 13 4.05 11.85 10.31
C ARG A 13 2.91 11.07 10.97
N PRO A 14 3.21 9.91 11.60
CA PRO A 14 2.25 9.23 12.45
C PRO A 14 1.71 10.19 13.53
N GLY A 15 0.39 10.44 13.51
CA GLY A 15 -0.30 11.38 14.40
C GLY A 15 -0.93 12.60 13.73
N ASP A 16 -0.59 12.88 12.46
CA ASP A 16 -1.19 13.99 11.72
C ASP A 16 -2.66 13.68 11.31
N PRO A 17 -3.57 14.67 11.36
CA PRO A 17 -4.94 14.51 10.93
C PRO A 17 -5.04 14.30 9.41
N VAL A 18 -5.84 13.33 8.99
CA VAL A 18 -6.09 13.05 7.57
C VAL A 18 -6.89 14.20 6.94
N PRO A 19 -6.50 14.74 5.76
CA PRO A 19 -7.22 15.84 5.12
C PRO A 19 -8.67 15.46 4.76
N ALA A 20 -9.61 16.38 4.98
CA ALA A 20 -11.05 16.16 4.77
C ALA A 20 -11.50 16.12 3.29
N GLY A 21 -10.59 16.35 2.33
CA GLY A 21 -10.88 16.39 0.91
C GLY A 21 -10.44 15.11 0.20
N GLY A 22 -11.42 14.35 -0.33
CA GLY A 22 -11.14 13.26 -1.27
C GLY A 22 -10.39 13.75 -2.51
N LEU A 23 -9.69 12.85 -3.19
CA LEU A 23 -8.97 13.16 -4.43
C LEU A 23 -9.96 13.49 -5.56
N GLU A 24 -9.61 14.49 -6.38
CA GLU A 24 -10.23 14.65 -7.69
C GLU A 24 -9.90 13.42 -8.56
N PRO A 25 -10.85 12.85 -9.34
CA PRO A 25 -10.66 11.60 -10.08
C PRO A 25 -9.43 11.59 -10.99
N THR A 26 -9.05 12.76 -11.52
CA THR A 26 -7.87 12.94 -12.38
C THR A 26 -6.54 12.75 -11.67
N GLN A 27 -6.49 12.91 -10.34
CA GLN A 27 -5.27 12.77 -9.53
C GLN A 27 -4.92 11.32 -9.20
N VAL A 28 -5.89 10.40 -9.29
CA VAL A 28 -5.69 8.96 -9.01
C VAL A 28 -4.94 8.27 -10.15
N PHE A 29 -5.01 8.82 -11.37
CA PHE A 29 -4.44 8.23 -12.58
C PHE A 29 -3.25 9.01 -13.18
N SER A 30 -2.89 10.18 -12.63
CA SER A 30 -1.94 11.11 -13.26
C SER A 30 -0.46 10.88 -12.93
N THR A 31 -0.16 10.00 -11.97
CA THR A 31 1.24 9.65 -11.66
C THR A 31 1.39 8.14 -11.74
N PRO A 32 2.07 7.59 -12.77
CA PRO A 32 2.56 6.23 -12.67
C PRO A 32 3.38 6.13 -11.38
N PRO A 33 3.28 5.01 -10.63
CA PRO A 33 4.07 4.83 -9.43
C PRO A 33 5.54 5.09 -9.81
N PRO A 34 6.28 5.86 -8.99
CA PRO A 34 7.69 6.09 -9.26
C PRO A 34 8.35 4.71 -9.43
N PRO A 35 9.21 4.53 -10.45
CA PRO A 35 9.96 3.30 -10.57
C PRO A 35 10.65 3.03 -9.23
N PRO A 36 10.75 1.77 -8.80
CA PRO A 36 11.46 1.44 -7.57
C PRO A 36 12.81 2.14 -7.58
N PRO A 37 13.19 2.82 -6.49
CA PRO A 37 14.45 3.57 -6.46
C PRO A 37 15.57 2.61 -6.85
N PRO A 38 16.49 2.99 -7.77
CA PRO A 38 17.67 2.20 -8.02
C PRO A 38 18.50 2.16 -6.74
N LEU A 39 18.40 1.06 -5.99
CA LEU A 39 19.21 0.85 -4.78
C LEU A 39 20.60 0.39 -5.20
N GLY A 40 21.41 1.38 -5.57
CA GLY A 40 22.83 1.22 -5.89
C GLY A 40 23.62 2.44 -5.45
N SER A 41 23.44 2.91 -4.22
CA SER A 41 24.33 3.92 -3.63
C SER A 41 24.33 3.84 -2.11
N GLN A 42 25.15 2.94 -1.56
CA GLN A 42 25.74 3.16 -0.25
C GLN A 42 26.83 4.24 -0.36
N PRO A 43 26.95 5.16 0.60
CA PRO A 43 28.02 6.16 0.61
C PRO A 43 29.29 5.52 1.18
N GLN A 44 30.28 5.26 0.33
CA GLN A 44 31.63 4.97 0.81
C GLN A 44 32.66 5.68 -0.08
N GLY A 45 33.65 6.25 0.60
CA GLY A 45 34.44 7.39 0.13
C GLY A 45 35.25 7.18 -1.15
N GLN A 46 35.52 8.34 -1.76
CA GLN A 46 36.64 8.68 -2.66
C GLN A 46 37.53 7.51 -3.11
N SER A 47 37.45 7.16 -4.39
CA SER A 47 38.59 7.02 -5.30
C SER A 47 38.08 6.83 -6.73
N ALA A 48 38.58 7.65 -7.65
CA ALA A 48 38.32 7.57 -9.07
C ALA A 48 39.12 6.44 -9.73
N ALA A 49 38.47 5.61 -10.55
CA ALA A 49 39.01 5.05 -11.80
C ALA A 49 37.94 4.17 -12.46
N GLY A 50 37.76 4.36 -13.77
CA GLY A 50 36.69 3.77 -14.57
C GLY A 50 36.69 2.24 -14.62
N GLY A 51 35.48 1.70 -14.62
CA GLY A 51 35.18 0.30 -14.83
C GLY A 51 33.67 0.14 -14.69
N GLY A 52 32.92 0.47 -15.75
CA GLY A 52 31.49 0.22 -15.80
C GLY A 52 31.26 -1.28 -15.75
N ALA A 53 31.05 -1.83 -14.55
CA ALA A 53 30.55 -3.18 -14.40
C ALA A 53 29.17 -3.24 -15.05
N PRO A 54 28.89 -4.22 -15.94
CA PRO A 54 27.55 -4.42 -16.45
C PRO A 54 26.64 -4.65 -15.25
N THR A 55 25.55 -3.87 -15.15
CA THR A 55 24.46 -4.16 -14.22
C THR A 55 23.97 -5.55 -14.56
N VAL A 56 24.29 -6.54 -13.72
CA VAL A 56 23.79 -7.91 -13.86
C VAL A 56 22.28 -7.79 -13.73
N GLN A 57 21.56 -7.94 -14.83
CA GLN A 57 20.10 -8.02 -14.78
C GLN A 57 19.76 -9.25 -13.94
N ASP A 58 18.97 -9.03 -12.90
CA ASP A 58 18.46 -10.09 -12.04
C ASP A 58 17.53 -10.98 -12.89
N THR A 59 18.07 -12.12 -13.30
CA THR A 59 17.38 -13.13 -14.12
C THR A 59 16.98 -14.34 -13.28
N SER A 60 17.12 -14.25 -11.95
CA SER A 60 16.73 -15.32 -11.04
C SER A 60 15.22 -15.57 -11.14
N PRO A 61 14.79 -16.84 -11.09
CA PRO A 61 13.38 -17.18 -11.09
C PRO A 61 12.66 -16.62 -9.85
N PRO A 62 11.33 -16.47 -9.89
CA PRO A 62 10.55 -16.09 -8.72
C PRO A 62 10.73 -17.10 -7.58
N PRO A 63 10.51 -16.72 -6.32
CA PRO A 63 10.68 -17.63 -5.18
C PRO A 63 9.75 -18.84 -5.31
N PRO A 64 10.20 -20.04 -4.90
CA PRO A 64 9.39 -21.25 -5.03
C PRO A 64 8.18 -21.18 -4.09
N PRO A 65 7.12 -22.00 -4.32
CA PRO A 65 6.03 -22.14 -3.37
C PRO A 65 6.52 -22.46 -1.95
N VAL A 66 5.76 -22.05 -0.93
CA VAL A 66 6.11 -22.36 0.46
C VAL A 66 6.19 -23.88 0.64
N GLY A 67 7.27 -24.36 1.25
CA GLY A 67 7.54 -25.79 1.45
C GLY A 67 8.28 -26.48 0.29
N ALA A 68 8.43 -25.84 -0.87
CA ALA A 68 9.29 -26.34 -1.94
C ALA A 68 10.73 -25.85 -1.75
N ALA A 69 11.70 -26.76 -1.93
CA ALA A 69 13.12 -26.43 -1.83
C ALA A 69 13.60 -25.69 -3.09
N ALA A 70 14.24 -24.54 -2.91
CA ALA A 70 15.01 -23.89 -3.96
C ALA A 70 16.37 -24.61 -4.12
N THR A 71 16.80 -24.81 -5.37
CA THR A 71 18.05 -25.50 -5.71
C THR A 71 18.78 -24.75 -6.82
N LYS A 72 20.11 -24.95 -6.93
CA LYS A 72 20.91 -24.27 -7.97
C LYS A 72 20.50 -24.71 -9.37
N GLU A 73 20.07 -25.96 -9.51
CA GLU A 73 19.57 -26.57 -10.74
C GLU A 73 18.29 -25.89 -11.25
N MET A 74 17.51 -25.26 -10.35
CA MET A 74 16.32 -24.48 -10.70
C MET A 74 16.65 -23.04 -11.10
N GLY A 75 17.92 -22.62 -11.07
CA GLY A 75 18.36 -21.27 -11.44
C GLY A 75 18.50 -20.29 -10.27
N TYR A 76 18.45 -20.76 -9.03
CA TYR A 76 18.71 -19.92 -7.84
C TYR A 76 20.20 -19.87 -7.54
N ASP A 77 20.73 -18.67 -7.28
CA ASP A 77 22.13 -18.51 -6.87
C ASP A 77 22.33 -18.62 -5.35
N ASP A 78 23.57 -18.52 -4.87
CA ASP A 78 23.88 -18.62 -3.44
C ASP A 78 23.24 -17.50 -2.61
N GLU A 79 23.03 -16.32 -3.21
CA GLU A 79 22.38 -15.19 -2.55
C GLU A 79 20.88 -15.42 -2.41
N ASP A 80 20.23 -15.94 -3.45
CA ASP A 80 18.83 -16.34 -3.44
C ASP A 80 18.55 -17.36 -2.33
N LEU A 81 19.37 -18.42 -2.26
CA LEU A 81 19.24 -19.47 -1.25
C LEU A 81 19.44 -18.92 0.17
N LYS A 82 20.41 -18.03 0.35
CA LYS A 82 20.65 -17.36 1.64
C LYS A 82 19.45 -16.52 2.06
N ILE A 83 18.86 -15.76 1.13
CA ILE A 83 17.73 -14.89 1.45
C ILE A 83 16.47 -15.72 1.72
N LEU A 84 16.23 -16.79 0.97
CA LEU A 84 15.14 -17.74 1.24
C LEU A 84 15.28 -18.40 2.62
N ALA A 85 16.50 -18.74 3.03
CA ALA A 85 16.78 -19.24 4.38
C ALA A 85 16.51 -18.19 5.46
N GLU A 86 16.80 -16.91 5.19
CA GLU A 86 16.58 -15.81 6.12
C GLU A 86 15.08 -15.46 6.27
N VAL A 87 14.35 -15.32 5.17
CA VAL A 87 12.93 -14.91 5.20
C VAL A 87 11.98 -16.09 5.44
N GLY A 88 12.48 -17.32 5.32
CA GLY A 88 11.73 -18.56 5.53
C GLY A 88 10.50 -18.69 4.62
N ASN A 89 9.34 -18.88 5.24
CA ASN A 89 8.06 -19.09 4.53
C ASN A 89 7.43 -17.81 3.99
N TYR A 90 8.06 -16.65 4.20
CA TYR A 90 7.52 -15.39 3.70
C TYR A 90 7.44 -15.39 2.17
N ARG A 91 6.26 -15.04 1.65
CA ARG A 91 6.02 -14.67 0.26
C ARG A 91 5.21 -13.38 0.25
N PHE A 92 5.38 -12.56 -0.78
CA PHE A 92 4.63 -11.33 -0.89
C PHE A 92 3.13 -11.60 -0.80
N GLY A 93 2.43 -10.87 0.08
CA GLY A 93 1.02 -11.04 0.36
C GLY A 93 0.73 -11.93 1.58
N SER A 94 1.73 -12.64 2.11
CA SER A 94 1.52 -13.55 3.25
C SER A 94 1.16 -12.80 4.53
N ILE A 95 1.77 -11.65 4.81
CA ILE A 95 1.48 -10.87 6.03
C ILE A 95 0.11 -10.21 5.93
N SER A 96 -0.16 -9.54 4.81
CA SER A 96 -1.43 -8.85 4.59
C SER A 96 -2.59 -9.84 4.53
N SER A 97 -2.39 -11.09 4.10
CA SER A 97 -3.45 -12.13 4.11
C SER A 97 -3.97 -12.48 5.51
N LEU A 98 -3.19 -12.25 6.56
CA LEU A 98 -3.56 -12.53 7.95
C LEU A 98 -4.46 -11.46 8.58
N LEU A 99 -4.67 -10.35 7.87
CA LEU A 99 -5.51 -9.25 8.32
C LEU A 99 -6.95 -9.42 7.85
N ASN A 100 -7.88 -8.71 8.51
CA ASN A 100 -9.28 -8.59 8.10
C ASN A 100 -9.60 -7.15 7.66
N ASN A 101 -10.83 -6.96 7.17
CA ASN A 101 -11.35 -5.66 6.72
C ASN A 101 -12.57 -5.22 7.54
N ASP A 102 -12.91 -5.92 8.62
CA ASP A 102 -14.20 -5.83 9.32
C ASP A 102 -14.53 -4.42 9.83
N THR A 103 -13.50 -3.62 10.06
CA THR A 103 -13.61 -2.26 10.60
C THR A 103 -13.74 -1.19 9.51
N VAL A 104 -13.27 -1.47 8.29
CA VAL A 104 -13.22 -0.52 7.19
C VAL A 104 -14.49 -0.67 6.36
N VAL A 105 -15.27 0.39 6.25
CA VAL A 105 -16.53 0.39 5.50
C VAL A 105 -16.42 1.28 4.28
N ILE A 106 -16.82 0.77 3.13
CA ILE A 106 -16.95 1.57 1.90
C ILE A 106 -18.23 2.40 1.99
N PRO A 107 -18.19 3.73 1.75
CA PRO A 107 -19.40 4.55 1.74
C PRO A 107 -20.40 4.10 0.69
N ALA A 108 -21.69 4.37 0.89
CA ALA A 108 -22.75 3.98 -0.04
C ALA A 108 -22.49 4.49 -1.48
N HIS A 109 -22.59 3.59 -2.45
CA HIS A 109 -22.20 3.79 -3.84
C HIS A 109 -23.24 3.17 -4.78
N PRO A 110 -24.37 3.86 -5.03
CA PRO A 110 -25.49 3.29 -5.78
C PRO A 110 -25.20 3.08 -7.28
N GLU A 111 -24.19 3.75 -7.81
CA GLU A 111 -23.83 3.73 -9.24
C GLU A 111 -22.84 2.62 -9.61
N THR A 112 -22.34 1.84 -8.64
CA THR A 112 -21.34 0.80 -8.86
C THR A 112 -21.67 -0.47 -8.10
N ASN A 113 -21.24 -1.61 -8.64
CA ASN A 113 -21.44 -2.94 -8.07
C ASN A 113 -20.15 -3.75 -8.20
N PHE A 114 -19.51 -4.05 -7.07
CA PHE A 114 -18.28 -4.83 -6.99
C PHE A 114 -18.17 -5.52 -5.64
N ASP A 115 -17.27 -6.50 -5.54
CA ASP A 115 -16.99 -7.15 -4.26
C ASP A 115 -16.13 -6.23 -3.38
N GLU A 116 -16.79 -5.55 -2.44
CA GLU A 116 -16.15 -4.62 -1.50
C GLU A 116 -15.03 -5.30 -0.68
N GLN A 117 -15.23 -6.55 -0.26
CA GLN A 117 -14.27 -7.25 0.58
C GLN A 117 -13.03 -7.65 -0.22
N LYS A 118 -13.21 -8.06 -1.48
CA LYS A 118 -12.11 -8.26 -2.41
C LYS A 118 -11.35 -6.95 -2.66
N PHE A 119 -12.06 -5.85 -2.94
CA PHE A 119 -11.46 -4.55 -3.18
C PHE A 119 -10.65 -4.04 -1.98
N LEU A 120 -11.20 -4.12 -0.77
CA LEU A 120 -10.48 -3.76 0.46
C LEU A 120 -9.28 -4.66 0.71
N SER A 121 -9.37 -5.95 0.38
CA SER A 121 -8.23 -6.88 0.49
C SER A 121 -7.09 -6.51 -0.48
N LEU A 122 -7.42 -6.05 -1.68
CA LEU A 122 -6.45 -5.54 -2.65
C LEU A 122 -5.79 -4.24 -2.15
N LEU A 123 -6.59 -3.27 -1.69
CA LEU A 123 -6.06 -2.02 -1.12
C LEU A 123 -5.16 -2.25 0.09
N ARG A 124 -5.57 -3.15 0.98
CA ARG A 124 -4.78 -3.55 2.14
C ARG A 124 -3.42 -4.11 1.74
N GLY A 125 -3.40 -5.01 0.77
CA GLY A 125 -2.18 -5.67 0.27
C GLY A 125 -1.26 -4.78 -0.56
N SER A 126 -1.75 -3.63 -1.03
CA SER A 126 -0.93 -2.67 -1.79
C SER A 126 0.16 -2.04 -0.93
N ILE A 127 1.39 -2.09 -1.43
CA ILE A 127 2.56 -1.41 -0.84
C ILE A 127 2.96 -0.15 -1.62
N SER A 128 2.36 0.08 -2.79
CA SER A 128 2.52 1.32 -3.54
C SER A 128 1.64 2.45 -3.02
N LEU A 129 0.60 2.13 -2.22
CA LEU A 129 -0.31 3.10 -1.62
C LEU A 129 0.01 3.33 -0.14
N THR A 130 0.12 4.60 0.24
CA THR A 130 0.17 5.05 1.63
C THR A 130 -1.19 4.87 2.32
N ARG A 131 -1.20 4.92 3.65
CA ARG A 131 -2.43 4.91 4.47
C ARG A 131 -3.45 5.94 4.00
N ASP A 132 -2.99 7.17 3.75
CA ASP A 132 -3.87 8.29 3.40
C ASP A 132 -4.42 8.14 1.97
N GLU A 133 -3.66 7.58 1.04
CA GLU A 133 -4.15 7.24 -0.30
C GLU A 133 -5.22 6.15 -0.24
N LYS A 134 -4.99 5.08 0.53
CA LYS A 134 -6.01 4.03 0.76
C LYS A 134 -7.28 4.63 1.32
N TRP A 135 -7.17 5.51 2.33
CA TRP A 135 -8.32 6.23 2.88
C TRP A 135 -9.04 7.08 1.83
N ARG A 136 -8.31 7.89 1.06
CA ARG A 136 -8.90 8.76 0.02
C ARG A 136 -9.60 7.95 -1.07
N ILE A 137 -9.02 6.82 -1.49
CA ILE A 137 -9.63 5.91 -2.45
C ILE A 137 -10.97 5.40 -1.92
N ILE A 138 -11.00 4.91 -0.67
CA ILE A 138 -12.23 4.41 -0.04
C ILE A 138 -13.31 5.50 -0.01
N GLN A 139 -12.94 6.73 0.39
CA GLN A 139 -13.88 7.86 0.43
C GLN A 139 -14.33 8.32 -0.97
N ALA A 140 -13.54 8.07 -2.01
CA ALA A 140 -13.84 8.46 -3.37
C ALA A 140 -14.79 7.49 -4.09
N VAL A 141 -14.96 6.25 -3.60
CA VAL A 141 -15.77 5.21 -4.27
C VAL A 141 -17.15 5.70 -4.76
N PRO A 142 -17.97 6.45 -3.99
CA PRO A 142 -19.28 6.91 -4.46
C PRO A 142 -19.23 7.87 -5.66
N LYS A 143 -18.05 8.43 -5.96
CA LYS A 143 -17.81 9.37 -7.06
C LYS A 143 -17.13 8.71 -8.26
N LEU A 144 -16.75 7.43 -8.15
CA LEU A 144 -16.09 6.69 -9.21
C LEU A 144 -17.15 5.97 -10.07
N SER A 145 -16.90 5.91 -11.38
CA SER A 145 -17.67 5.05 -12.26
C SER A 145 -17.27 3.58 -12.11
N GLN A 146 -18.12 2.65 -12.56
CA GLN A 146 -17.81 1.22 -12.54
C GLN A 146 -16.48 0.92 -13.23
N PHE A 147 -16.25 1.51 -14.40
CA PHE A 147 -15.01 1.37 -15.16
C PHE A 147 -13.77 1.80 -14.34
N GLN A 148 -13.86 2.90 -13.58
CA GLN A 148 -12.75 3.36 -12.74
C GLN A 148 -12.45 2.39 -11.59
N ILE A 149 -13.48 1.80 -10.99
CA ILE A 149 -13.32 0.80 -9.94
C ILE A 149 -12.70 -0.49 -10.50
N ASP A 150 -13.13 -0.92 -11.68
CA ASP A 150 -12.59 -2.11 -12.35
C ASP A 150 -11.12 -1.93 -12.72
N GLU A 151 -10.76 -0.77 -13.29
CA GLU A 151 -9.36 -0.44 -13.61
C GLU A 151 -8.50 -0.35 -12.36
N LEU A 152 -9.02 0.21 -11.25
CA LEU A 152 -8.29 0.26 -9.99
C LEU A 152 -8.06 -1.14 -9.42
N GLN A 153 -9.06 -2.01 -9.43
CA GLN A 153 -8.90 -3.42 -9.03
C GLN A 153 -7.83 -4.12 -9.87
N LYS A 154 -7.87 -3.93 -11.19
CA LYS A 154 -6.90 -4.50 -12.12
C LYS A 154 -5.48 -4.02 -11.82
N ILE A 155 -5.28 -2.71 -11.59
CA ILE A 155 -3.96 -2.16 -11.24
C ILE A 155 -3.42 -2.79 -9.96
N LEU A 156 -4.26 -2.97 -8.94
CA LEU A 156 -3.86 -3.57 -7.66
C LEU A 156 -3.60 -5.08 -7.79
N GLU A 157 -4.36 -5.79 -8.63
CA GLU A 157 -4.10 -7.20 -8.94
C GLU A 157 -2.76 -7.37 -9.69
N GLU A 158 -2.51 -6.52 -10.69
CA GLU A 158 -1.24 -6.50 -11.42
C GLU A 158 -0.07 -6.16 -10.49
N GLU A 159 -0.24 -5.20 -9.59
CA GLU A 159 0.76 -4.86 -8.57
C GLU A 159 1.13 -6.11 -7.76
N LYS A 160 0.12 -6.82 -7.23
CA LYS A 160 0.33 -8.04 -6.45
C LYS A 160 1.10 -9.10 -7.23
N VAL A 161 0.73 -9.30 -8.50
CA VAL A 161 1.42 -10.26 -9.38
C VAL A 161 2.88 -9.84 -9.60
N LYS A 162 3.12 -8.57 -9.94
CA LYS A 162 4.48 -8.04 -10.19
C LYS A 162 5.39 -8.25 -8.98
N PHE A 163 4.94 -7.93 -7.77
CA PHE A 163 5.75 -8.15 -6.56
C PHE A 163 5.94 -9.63 -6.21
N SER A 164 4.95 -10.48 -6.50
CA SER A 164 5.10 -11.93 -6.29
C SER A 164 6.08 -12.59 -7.26
N GLN A 165 6.35 -11.95 -8.40
CA GLN A 165 7.26 -12.43 -9.44
C GLN A 165 8.70 -11.93 -9.26
N LEU A 166 8.96 -11.02 -8.32
CA LEU A 166 10.31 -10.59 -8.01
C LEU A 166 11.15 -11.75 -7.47
N SER A 167 12.44 -11.74 -7.80
CA SER A 167 13.40 -12.72 -7.33
C SER A 167 13.47 -12.76 -5.79
N PRO A 168 13.99 -13.86 -5.22
CA PRO A 168 14.22 -13.98 -3.78
C PRO A 168 14.99 -12.80 -3.17
N LYS A 169 15.89 -12.16 -3.91
CA LYS A 169 16.69 -11.01 -3.47
C LYS A 169 15.87 -9.86 -2.90
N HIS A 170 14.66 -9.69 -3.42
CA HIS A 170 13.75 -8.62 -3.00
C HIS A 170 12.93 -8.99 -1.75
N LEU A 171 12.84 -10.27 -1.38
CA LEU A 171 11.90 -10.72 -0.34
C LEU A 171 12.16 -10.09 1.02
N LYS A 172 13.42 -9.91 1.42
CA LYS A 172 13.75 -9.28 2.71
C LYS A 172 13.24 -7.84 2.78
N HIS A 173 13.43 -7.08 1.71
CA HIS A 173 12.92 -5.71 1.62
C HIS A 173 11.40 -5.68 1.55
N LEU A 174 10.80 -6.52 0.71
CA LEU A 174 9.35 -6.65 0.58
C LEU A 174 8.70 -7.03 1.91
N GLN A 175 9.31 -7.91 2.71
CA GLN A 175 8.81 -8.29 4.02
C GLN A 175 8.73 -7.08 4.96
N GLY A 176 9.75 -6.22 4.94
CA GLY A 176 9.75 -4.97 5.70
C GLY A 176 8.65 -4.01 5.24
N LEU A 177 8.49 -3.83 3.93
CA LEU A 177 7.44 -3.00 3.36
C LEU A 177 6.05 -3.55 3.70
N GLU A 178 5.79 -4.83 3.48
CA GLU A 178 4.49 -5.43 3.74
C GLU A 178 4.13 -5.35 5.23
N ARG A 179 5.09 -5.51 6.15
CA ARG A 179 4.86 -5.31 7.58
C ARG A 179 4.45 -3.86 7.89
N LYS A 180 5.18 -2.88 7.35
CA LYS A 180 4.86 -1.46 7.53
C LYS A 180 3.45 -1.13 7.01
N HIS A 181 3.13 -1.54 5.78
CA HIS A 181 1.82 -1.26 5.19
C HIS A 181 0.69 -2.03 5.89
N SER A 182 1.00 -3.18 6.52
CA SER A 182 0.07 -3.91 7.38
C SER A 182 -0.20 -3.20 8.70
N GLU A 183 0.80 -2.53 9.28
CA GLU A 183 0.64 -1.66 10.45
C GLU A 183 -0.18 -0.42 10.10
N ASP A 184 0.14 0.25 8.97
CA ASP A 184 -0.62 1.38 8.46
C ASP A 184 -2.11 1.03 8.24
N TRP A 185 -2.40 -0.20 7.80
CA TRP A 185 -3.77 -0.68 7.67
C TRP A 185 -4.49 -0.84 9.03
N LYS A 186 -3.80 -1.35 10.05
CA LYS A 186 -4.34 -1.43 11.41
C LYS A 186 -4.62 -0.04 11.99
N ASP A 187 -3.74 0.91 11.75
CA ASP A 187 -3.94 2.30 12.15
C ASP A 187 -5.16 2.92 11.45
N LEU A 188 -5.34 2.65 10.16
CA LEU A 188 -6.53 3.07 9.42
C LEU A 188 -7.81 2.47 10.01
N GLN A 189 -7.79 1.20 10.42
CA GLN A 189 -8.91 0.58 11.13
C GLN A 189 -9.20 1.27 12.46
N ALA A 190 -8.16 1.57 13.27
CA ALA A 190 -8.33 2.29 14.52
C ALA A 190 -8.97 3.68 14.32
N LEU A 191 -8.61 4.39 13.24
CA LEU A 191 -9.23 5.67 12.87
C LEU A 191 -10.72 5.50 12.54
N TYR A 192 -11.12 4.44 11.82
CA TYR A 192 -12.53 4.14 11.55
C TYR A 192 -13.33 3.91 12.85
N ILE A 193 -12.78 3.15 13.79
CA ILE A 193 -13.41 2.91 15.10
C ILE A 193 -13.62 4.24 15.82
N GLN A 194 -12.57 5.06 15.88
CA GLN A 194 -12.62 6.34 16.57
C GLN A 194 -13.62 7.31 15.93
N GLN A 195 -13.68 7.40 14.59
CA GLN A 195 -14.65 8.25 13.90
C GLN A 195 -16.08 7.76 14.11
N THR A 196 -16.30 6.45 14.08
CA THR A 196 -17.63 5.86 14.28
C THR A 196 -18.11 6.08 15.71
N ALA A 197 -17.23 5.92 16.71
CA ALA A 197 -17.53 6.23 18.10
C ALA A 197 -17.90 7.71 18.29
N LYS A 198 -17.11 8.64 17.75
CA LYS A 198 -17.40 10.09 17.81
C LYS A 198 -18.73 10.44 17.15
N LYS A 199 -19.04 9.88 15.97
CA LYS A 199 -20.33 10.11 15.29
C LYS A 199 -21.50 9.59 16.12
N LYS A 200 -21.35 8.44 16.77
CA LYS A 200 -22.38 7.86 17.63
C LYS A 200 -22.63 8.70 18.88
N GLU A 201 -21.57 9.15 19.56
CA GLU A 201 -21.66 10.04 20.72
C GLU A 201 -22.33 11.38 20.36
N GLN A 202 -21.94 11.97 19.23
CA GLN A 202 -22.54 13.22 18.74
C GLN A 202 -24.03 13.05 18.44
N SER A 203 -24.41 11.96 17.74
CA SER A 203 -25.82 11.66 17.46
C SER A 203 -26.63 11.48 18.74
N GLN A 204 -26.10 10.76 19.74
CA GLN A 204 -26.77 10.56 21.02
C GLN A 204 -26.91 11.88 21.80
N ALA A 205 -25.87 12.72 21.80
CA ALA A 205 -25.92 14.03 22.45
C ALA A 205 -26.97 14.94 21.79
N ASP A 206 -27.06 14.94 20.46
CA ASP A 206 -28.04 15.75 19.72
C ASP A 206 -29.47 15.23 19.94
N ASP A 207 -29.66 13.92 20.03
CA ASP A 207 -30.97 13.33 20.36
C ASP A 207 -31.40 13.66 21.79
N ILE A 208 -30.48 13.62 22.76
CA ILE A 208 -30.75 14.04 24.15
C ILE A 208 -31.08 15.53 24.20
N ARG A 209 -30.35 16.39 23.48
CA ARG A 209 -30.64 17.85 23.42
C ARG A 209 -32.03 18.12 22.85
N LYS A 210 -32.41 17.42 21.77
CA LYS A 210 -33.76 17.50 21.20
C LYS A 210 -34.83 17.04 22.19
N GLN A 211 -34.59 15.94 22.92
CA GLN A 211 -35.54 15.45 23.95
C GLN A 211 -35.66 16.40 25.15
N LEU A 212 -34.59 17.11 25.51
CA LEU A 212 -34.58 18.10 26.60
C LEU A 212 -35.07 19.50 26.17
N GLY A 213 -35.46 19.69 24.90
CA GLY A 213 -35.99 20.97 24.40
C GLY A 213 -34.95 22.09 24.28
N LEU A 214 -33.66 21.75 24.28
CA LEU A 214 -32.55 22.68 24.09
C LEU A 214 -32.23 22.76 22.59
N GLN A 215 -33.01 23.56 21.86
CA GLN A 215 -32.69 23.95 20.47
C GLN A 215 -31.93 25.27 20.42
#